data_AF-A0A4Y2R0N9-F1
#
_entry.id   AF-A0A4Y2R0N9-F1
#
_cell.length_a   1.000
_cell.length_b   1.000
_cell.length_c   1.000
_cell.angle_alpha   90.00
_cell.angle_beta   90.00
_cell.angle_gamma   90.00
#
_symmetry.space_group_name_H-M   'P 1'
#
loop_
_entity.id
_entity.type
_entity.pdbx_description
1 polymer ?
#
loop_
_entity_poly.entity_id
_entity_poly.type
_entity_poly.pdbx_seq_one_letter_code
_entity_poly.pdbx_strand_id
1 'polypeptide(L)'
;MDDNERPHRAVIVEDYLEGHGLEERMEWLAQSPDLNPIEHLWDYLGRQVAALSPPPRSLYELERGLLRAWSSFPISVSDNLIDSMES
;
A
#
# COMPACT_ATOMS: atom_id res chain seq x y z
N MET A 1 -11.10 -1.17 1.35
CA MET A 1 -10.28 -1.44 2.55
C MET A 1 -9.36 -0.27 2.78
N ASP A 2 -9.26 0.21 4.01
CA ASP A 2 -8.29 1.21 4.49
C ASP A 2 -7.93 0.93 5.96
N ASP A 3 -7.01 1.70 6.53
CA ASP A 3 -6.48 1.54 7.89
C ASP A 3 -7.32 2.21 9.00
N ASN A 4 -8.50 2.75 8.65
CA ASN A 4 -9.39 3.51 9.53
C ASN A 4 -8.70 4.71 10.24
N GLU A 5 -7.62 5.25 9.67
CA GLU A 5 -6.97 6.44 10.22
C GLU A 5 -7.90 7.67 10.16
N ARG A 6 -7.69 8.62 11.08
CA ARG A 6 -8.56 9.81 11.23
C ARG A 6 -8.77 10.60 9.92
N PRO A 7 -7.77 10.81 9.05
CA PRO A 7 -7.99 11.48 7.77
C PRO A 7 -8.95 10.71 6.85
N HIS A 8 -8.92 9.38 6.87
CA HIS A 8 -9.80 8.53 6.07
C HIS A 8 -11.24 8.55 6.58
N ARG A 9 -11.46 8.96 7.83
CA ARG A 9 -12.78 9.12 8.47
C ARG A 9 -13.30 10.55 8.49
N ALA A 10 -12.63 11.48 7.80
CA ALA A 10 -13.15 12.83 7.67
C ALA A 10 -14.44 12.84 6.84
N VAL A 11 -15.40 13.69 7.20
CA VAL A 11 -16.70 13.82 6.51
C VAL A 11 -16.53 14.05 5.02
N ILE A 12 -15.56 14.88 4.62
CA ILE A 12 -15.26 15.14 3.20
C ILE A 12 -14.84 13.88 2.42
N VAL A 13 -14.19 12.92 3.09
CA VAL A 13 -13.81 11.65 2.49
C VAL A 13 -15.02 10.72 2.42
N GLU A 14 -15.86 10.69 3.45
CA GLU A 14 -17.12 9.91 3.44
C GLU A 14 -18.06 10.39 2.33
N ASP A 15 -18.30 11.71 2.21
CA ASP A 15 -19.12 12.30 1.14
C ASP A 15 -18.56 11.96 -0.26
N TYR A 16 -17.24 11.97 -0.42
CA TYR A 16 -16.59 11.62 -1.68
C TYR A 16 -16.82 10.14 -2.04
N LEU A 17 -16.66 9.24 -1.06
CA LEU A 17 -16.86 7.81 -1.27
C LEU A 17 -18.31 7.48 -1.63
N GLU A 18 -19.27 8.13 -0.95
CA GLU A 18 -20.71 8.01 -1.27
C GLU A 18 -21.01 8.51 -2.69
N GLY A 19 -20.47 9.67 -3.07
CA GLY A 19 -20.65 10.23 -4.41
C GLY A 19 -20.08 9.35 -5.55
N HIS A 20 -19.19 8.40 -5.24
CA HIS A 20 -18.57 7.50 -6.21
C HIS A 20 -19.02 6.04 -6.06
N GLY A 21 -20.00 5.74 -5.19
CA GLY A 21 -20.49 4.38 -4.96
C GLY A 21 -19.44 3.46 -4.30
N LEU A 22 -18.53 4.02 -3.51
CA LEU A 22 -17.48 3.32 -2.77
C LEU A 22 -17.78 3.30 -1.26
N GLU A 23 -19.06 3.19 -0.93
CA GLU A 23 -19.61 3.26 0.43
C GLU A 23 -19.26 2.03 1.28
N GLU A 24 -19.15 0.86 0.64
CA GLU A 24 -18.78 -0.40 1.28
C GLU A 24 -17.30 -0.38 1.69
N ARG A 25 -17.07 -0.01 2.95
CA ARG A 25 -15.79 -0.21 3.62
C ARG A 25 -15.79 -1.54 4.35
N MET A 26 -14.74 -2.32 4.11
CA MET A 26 -14.44 -3.49 4.92
C MET A 26 -14.23 -3.05 6.37
N GLU A 27 -14.97 -3.64 7.32
CA GLU A 27 -14.78 -3.36 8.74
C GLU A 27 -13.42 -3.90 9.18
N TRP A 28 -12.52 -2.98 9.55
CA TRP A 28 -11.17 -3.30 9.98
C TRP A 28 -10.96 -2.87 11.42
N LEU A 29 -10.29 -3.70 12.21
CA LEU A 29 -9.90 -3.33 13.57
C LEU A 29 -8.85 -2.21 13.49
N ALA A 30 -9.13 -1.10 14.17
CA ALA A 30 -8.17 -0.01 14.29
C ALA A 30 -6.88 -0.52 14.95
N GLN A 31 -5.72 -0.12 14.41
CA GLN A 31 -4.39 -0.48 14.92
C GLN A 31 -3.92 -1.93 14.68
N SER A 32 -4.29 -2.53 13.54
CA SER A 32 -3.68 -3.78 13.05
C SER A 32 -2.76 -3.53 11.85
N PRO A 33 -1.57 -2.91 12.05
CA PRO A 33 -0.61 -2.67 10.97
C PRO A 33 -0.10 -3.97 10.35
N ASP A 34 -0.08 -5.05 11.14
CA ASP A 34 0.34 -6.40 10.74
C ASP A 34 -0.53 -7.02 9.64
N LEU A 35 -1.73 -6.47 9.42
CA LEU A 35 -2.67 -6.94 8.41
C LEU A 35 -2.78 -5.98 7.22
N ASN A 36 -2.07 -4.84 7.21
CA ASN A 36 -2.16 -3.88 6.10
C ASN A 36 -1.29 -4.33 4.91
N PRO A 37 -1.88 -4.74 3.78
CA PRO A 37 -1.12 -5.27 2.64
C PRO A 37 -0.20 -4.22 2.03
N ILE A 38 -0.59 -2.96 2.19
CA ILE A 38 0.16 -1.82 1.71
C ILE A 38 1.48 -1.66 2.48
N GLU A 39 1.52 -1.97 3.78
CA GLU A 39 2.75 -1.93 4.58
C GLU A 39 3.76 -3.00 4.11
N HIS A 40 3.29 -4.21 3.86
CA HIS A 40 4.13 -5.27 3.29
C HIS A 40 4.67 -4.91 1.90
N LEU A 41 3.84 -4.26 1.08
CA LEU A 41 4.23 -3.76 -0.23
C LEU A 41 5.29 -2.65 -0.11
N TRP A 42 5.13 -1.72 0.83
CA TRP A 42 6.12 -0.68 1.12
C TRP A 42 7.46 -1.27 1.58
N ASP A 43 7.44 -2.26 2.49
CA ASP A 43 8.65 -2.95 2.92
C ASP A 43 9.36 -3.65 1.75
N TYR A 44 8.60 -4.36 0.90
CA TYR A 44 9.15 -5.00 -0.29
C TYR A 44 9.83 -3.98 -1.22
N LEU A 45 9.12 -2.91 -1.59
CA LEU A 45 9.65 -1.87 -2.49
C LEU A 45 10.87 -1.17 -1.88
N GLY A 46 10.80 -0.86 -0.59
CA GLY A 46 11.91 -0.28 0.17
C GLY A 46 13.16 -1.14 0.13
N ARG A 47 13.02 -2.46 0.32
CA ARG A 47 14.13 -3.42 0.21
C ARG A 47 14.71 -3.50 -1.19
N GLN A 48 13.87 -3.51 -2.23
CA GLN A 48 14.34 -3.52 -3.63
C GLN A 48 15.16 -2.27 -3.97
N VAL A 49 14.69 -1.10 -3.53
CA VAL A 49 15.39 0.17 -3.75
C VAL A 49 16.67 0.26 -2.93
N ALA A 50 16.66 -0.20 -1.66
CA ALA A 50 17.84 -0.22 -0.81
C ALA A 50 18.95 -1.16 -1.34
N ALA A 51 18.57 -2.21 -2.06
CA ALA A 51 19.51 -3.14 -2.70
C ALA A 51 20.15 -2.59 -4.00
N LEU A 52 19.72 -1.43 -4.50
CA LEU A 52 20.32 -0.83 -5.70
C LEU A 52 21.77 -0.44 -5.46
N SER A 53 22.62 -0.70 -6.47
CA SER A 53 24.03 -0.33 -6.45
C SER A 53 24.40 0.43 -7.73
N PRO A 54 24.81 1.72 -7.64
CA PRO A 54 24.88 2.51 -6.42
C PRO A 54 23.47 2.85 -5.85
N PRO A 55 23.36 3.15 -4.55
CA PRO A 55 22.11 3.59 -3.96
C PRO A 55 21.66 4.94 -4.58
N PRO A 56 20.36 5.21 -4.65
CA PRO A 56 19.84 6.47 -5.18
C PRO A 56 20.36 7.67 -4.39
N ARG A 57 20.80 8.72 -5.09
CA ARG A 57 21.34 9.95 -4.49
C ARG A 57 20.50 11.19 -4.79
N SER A 58 19.43 11.02 -5.56
CA SER A 58 18.48 12.08 -5.88
C SER A 58 17.05 11.54 -5.82
N LEU A 59 16.08 12.46 -5.66
CA LEU A 59 14.66 12.11 -5.73
C LEU A 59 14.30 11.47 -7.06
N TYR A 60 14.89 11.93 -8.16
CA TYR A 60 14.68 11.36 -9.48
C TYR A 60 15.17 9.90 -9.56
N GLU A 61 16.35 9.60 -9.03
CA GLU A 61 16.87 8.22 -8.99
C GLU A 61 16.03 7.33 -8.08
N LEU A 62 15.55 7.86 -6.96
CA LEU A 62 14.67 7.16 -6.03
C LEU A 62 13.33 6.81 -6.69
N GLU A 63 12.69 7.78 -7.34
CA GLU A 63 11.44 7.60 -8.08
C GLU A 63 11.60 6.54 -9.18
N ARG A 64 12.68 6.63 -9.96
CA ARG A 64 12.99 5.64 -11.01
C ARG A 64 13.23 4.25 -10.43
N GLY A 65 13.88 4.15 -9.28
CA GLY A 65 14.09 2.90 -8.55
C GLY A 65 12.77 2.28 -8.11
N LEU A 66 11.90 3.08 -7.49
CA LEU A 66 10.57 2.66 -7.04
C LEU A 66 9.69 2.19 -8.20
N LEU A 67 9.63 2.95 -9.30
CA LEU A 67 8.86 2.58 -10.50
C LEU A 67 9.34 1.27 -11.11
N ARG A 68 10.66 1.02 -11.09
CA ARG A 68 11.23 -0.24 -11.57
C ARG A 68 10.89 -1.41 -10.67
N ALA A 69 11.05 -1.24 -9.35
CA ALA A 69 10.70 -2.25 -8.36
C ALA A 69 9.21 -2.62 -8.44
N TRP A 70 8.36 -1.60 -8.56
CA TRP A 70 6.92 -1.75 -8.79
C TRP A 70 6.61 -2.54 -10.06
N SER A 71 7.24 -2.18 -11.18
CA SER A 71 7.02 -2.87 -12.46
C SER A 71 7.50 -4.31 -12.46
N SER A 72 8.46 -4.65 -11.61
CA SER A 72 8.95 -6.03 -11.42
C SER A 72 8.19 -6.83 -10.37
N PHE A 73 7.20 -6.22 -9.71
CA PHE A 73 6.43 -6.86 -8.66
C PHE A 73 5.64 -8.04 -9.24
N PRO A 74 5.89 -9.29 -8.82
CA PRO A 74 5.15 -10.42 -9.34
C PRO A 74 3.72 -10.37 -8.79
N ILE A 75 2.72 -10.52 -9.66
CA ILE A 75 1.30 -10.60 -9.26
C ILE A 75 1.09 -11.70 -8.20
N SER A 76 1.86 -12.79 -8.27
CA SER A 76 1.82 -13.86 -7.27
C SER A 76 2.19 -13.41 -5.85
N VAL A 77 2.93 -12.31 -5.68
CA VAL A 77 3.20 -11.73 -4.36
C VAL A 77 1.98 -10.97 -3.86
N SER A 78 1.20 -10.32 -4.74
CA SER A 78 -0.11 -9.74 -4.39
C SER A 78 -1.09 -10.83 -3.96
N ASP A 79 -1.17 -11.93 -4.72
CA ASP A 79 -2.14 -13.01 -4.47
C ASP A 79 -1.87 -13.68 -3.11
N ASN A 80 -0.61 -14.00 -2.81
CA ASN A 80 -0.21 -14.53 -1.50
C ASN A 80 -0.49 -13.55 -0.34
N LEU A 81 -0.43 -12.24 -0.61
CA LEU A 81 -0.72 -11.20 0.38
C LEU A 81 -2.22 -11.13 0.68
N ILE A 82 -3.05 -11.21 -0.36
CA ILE A 82 -4.52 -11.25 -0.23
C ILE A 82 -4.94 -12.55 0.50
N ASP A 83 -4.39 -13.70 0.07
CA ASP A 83 -4.69 -15.01 0.68
C ASP A 83 -4.27 -15.08 2.17
N SER A 84 -3.22 -14.37 2.56
CA SER A 84 -2.75 -14.29 3.95
C SER A 84 -3.69 -13.53 4.89
N MET A 85 -4.63 -12.74 4.35
CA MET A 85 -5.55 -11.90 5.13
C MET A 85 -6.93 -12.54 5.31
N GLU A 86 -7.28 -13.48 4.44
CA GLU A 86 -8.56 -14.21 4.45
C GLU A 86 -8.57 -15.40 5.44
N SER A 87 -7.48 -15.61 6.20
CA SER A 87 -7.30 -16.72 7.16
C SER A 87 -7.23 -16.27 8.61
#